data_AF-M4C708-F1
#
_entry.id   AF-M4C708-F1
#
_cell.length_a   1.000
_cell.length_b   1.000
_cell.length_c   1.000
_cell.angle_alpha   90.00
_cell.angle_beta   90.00
_cell.angle_gamma   90.00
#
_symmetry.space_group_name_H-M   'P 1'
#
loop_
_entity.id
_entity.type
_entity.pdbx_description
1 polymer ?
#
loop_
_entity_poly.entity_id
_entity_poly.type
_entity_poly.pdbx_seq_one_letter_code
_entity_poly.pdbx_strand_id
1 'polypeptide(L)'
;MGVAPAMADLGNIFILTCLVMAGGLFLIAGIDVPAQIMQRAKRLGMSKQEIKDEHKESEGSPELKGQIRRRQFEVLNGSTRQAVAEASVIITNPTHFAVALRYKPGVDAAPVVVARGCDAIAASIRELADENGVAVLQYPDLARAIYFTSRAGQIVNEGLFMAVATVLAFVFRVENKMATEMDRPFITVPEDMRFDANGQKQ
;
A
#
# COMPACT_ATOMS: atom_id res chain seq x y z
N MET A 1 -19.08 -12.97 101.02
CA MET A 1 -18.92 -13.66 99.72
C MET A 1 -18.01 -12.80 98.86
N GLY A 2 -16.84 -13.30 98.45
CA GLY A 2 -15.79 -12.50 97.82
C GLY A 2 -16.07 -12.22 96.34
N VAL A 3 -15.66 -11.04 95.88
CA VAL A 3 -15.81 -10.58 94.48
C VAL A 3 -14.87 -11.28 93.49
N ALA A 4 -13.79 -11.90 93.98
CA ALA A 4 -12.78 -12.57 93.15
C ALA A 4 -13.29 -13.74 92.29
N PRO A 5 -14.07 -14.72 92.81
CA PRO A 5 -14.60 -15.80 91.97
C PRO A 5 -15.56 -15.30 90.88
N ALA A 6 -16.39 -14.29 91.19
CA ALA A 6 -17.31 -13.72 90.21
C ALA A 6 -16.57 -13.02 89.05
N MET A 7 -15.43 -12.36 89.32
CA MET A 7 -14.61 -11.74 88.27
C MET A 7 -13.89 -12.78 87.40
N ALA A 8 -13.47 -13.91 87.97
CA ALA A 8 -12.85 -14.99 87.21
C ALA A 8 -13.84 -15.68 86.26
N ASP A 9 -15.07 -15.93 86.71
CA ASP A 9 -16.12 -16.53 85.88
C ASP A 9 -16.54 -15.62 84.72
N LEU A 10 -16.66 -14.30 84.97
CA LEU A 10 -16.91 -13.32 83.90
C LEU A 10 -15.78 -13.29 82.87
N GLY A 11 -14.53 -13.38 83.31
CA GLY A 11 -13.36 -13.46 82.43
C GLY A 11 -13.39 -14.68 81.52
N ASN A 12 -13.72 -15.86 82.08
CA ASN A 12 -13.82 -17.09 81.30
C ASN A 12 -14.94 -17.06 80.27
N ILE A 13 -16.13 -16.56 80.65
CA ILE A 13 -17.26 -16.41 79.71
C ILE A 13 -16.91 -15.43 78.59
N PHE A 14 -16.23 -14.33 78.91
CA PHE A 14 -15.79 -13.36 77.92
C PHE A 14 -14.81 -13.97 76.91
N ILE A 15 -13.77 -14.68 77.40
CA ILE A 15 -12.78 -15.34 76.55
C ILE A 15 -13.43 -16.41 75.65
N LEU A 16 -14.33 -17.21 76.21
CA LEU A 16 -15.05 -18.23 75.45
C LEU A 16 -15.91 -17.59 74.34
N THR A 17 -16.61 -16.51 74.65
CA THR A 17 -17.45 -15.79 73.67
C THR A 17 -16.59 -15.20 72.55
N CYS A 18 -15.44 -14.60 72.87
CA CYS A 18 -14.49 -14.11 71.87
C CYS A 18 -13.96 -15.23 70.98
N LEU A 19 -13.63 -16.40 71.54
CA LEU A 19 -13.15 -17.56 70.77
C LEU A 19 -14.23 -18.12 69.86
N VAL A 20 -15.48 -18.20 70.30
CA VAL A 20 -16.61 -18.65 69.48
C VAL A 20 -16.87 -17.70 68.32
N MET A 21 -16.87 -16.38 68.58
CA MET A 21 -17.03 -15.37 67.55
C MET A 21 -15.89 -15.38 66.53
N ALA A 22 -14.64 -15.50 66.99
CA ALA A 22 -13.46 -15.62 66.14
C ALA A 22 -13.49 -16.91 65.29
N GLY A 23 -13.91 -18.03 65.88
CA GLY A 23 -14.09 -19.30 65.18
C GLY A 23 -15.17 -19.21 64.09
N GLY A 24 -16.30 -18.56 64.37
CA GLY A 24 -17.35 -18.31 63.39
C GLY A 24 -16.86 -17.49 62.18
N LEU A 25 -16.12 -16.41 62.43
CA LEU A 25 -15.49 -15.60 61.38
C LEU A 25 -14.49 -16.40 60.55
N PHE A 26 -13.70 -17.27 61.19
CA PHE A 26 -12.73 -18.12 60.51
C PHE A 26 -13.40 -19.16 59.59
N LEU A 27 -14.53 -19.73 60.00
CA LEU A 27 -15.32 -20.65 59.18
C LEU A 27 -15.90 -19.96 57.94
N ILE A 28 -16.43 -18.75 58.09
CA ILE A 28 -16.96 -17.96 56.96
C ILE A 28 -15.82 -17.62 55.98
N ALA A 29 -14.69 -17.13 56.49
CA ALA A 29 -13.52 -16.81 55.66
C ALA A 29 -12.95 -18.05 54.93
N GLY A 30 -13.04 -19.23 55.56
CA GLY A 30 -12.61 -20.50 54.96
C GLY A 30 -13.38 -20.88 53.70
N ILE A 31 -14.61 -20.39 53.52
CA ILE A 31 -15.45 -20.65 52.33
C ILE A 31 -15.34 -19.50 51.32
N ASP A 32 -15.39 -18.26 51.80
CA ASP A 32 -15.42 -17.08 50.92
C ASP A 32 -14.11 -16.89 50.14
N VAL A 33 -12.96 -17.11 50.77
CA VAL A 33 -11.65 -16.87 50.14
C VAL A 33 -11.39 -17.80 48.95
N PRO A 34 -11.58 -19.14 49.05
CA PRO A 34 -11.44 -20.03 47.90
C PRO A 34 -12.39 -19.70 46.74
N ALA A 35 -13.65 -19.39 47.05
CA ALA A 35 -14.65 -19.03 46.04
C ALA A 35 -14.24 -17.76 45.28
N GLN A 36 -13.74 -16.75 46.00
CA GLN A 36 -13.30 -15.49 45.42
C GLN A 36 -12.04 -15.66 44.55
N ILE A 37 -11.09 -16.52 44.95
CA ILE A 37 -9.91 -16.86 44.15
C ILE A 37 -10.32 -17.56 42.85
N MET A 38 -11.22 -18.54 42.91
CA MET A 38 -11.71 -19.24 41.72
C MET A 38 -12.46 -18.31 40.77
N GLN A 39 -13.30 -17.43 41.31
CA GLN A 39 -14.07 -16.49 40.49
C GLN A 39 -13.16 -15.43 39.85
N ARG A 40 -12.13 -14.96 40.58
CA ARG A 40 -11.11 -14.05 40.05
C ARG A 40 -10.26 -14.70 38.96
N ALA A 41 -9.86 -15.97 39.14
CA ALA A 41 -9.13 -16.72 38.13
C ALA A 41 -9.96 -16.93 36.85
N LYS A 42 -11.27 -17.19 36.98
CA LYS A 42 -12.19 -17.28 35.84
C LYS A 42 -12.39 -15.96 35.11
N ARG A 43 -12.39 -14.83 35.82
CA ARG A 43 -12.55 -13.48 35.22
C ARG A 43 -11.29 -12.95 34.55
N LEU A 44 -10.11 -13.33 35.04
CA LEU A 44 -8.81 -12.87 34.52
C LEU A 44 -8.24 -13.79 33.42
N GLY A 45 -8.79 -14.99 33.26
CA GLY A 45 -8.49 -15.84 32.13
C GLY A 45 -9.26 -15.37 30.90
N MET A 46 -8.69 -14.43 30.14
CA MET A 46 -9.09 -14.27 28.74
C MET A 46 -9.04 -15.65 28.07
N SER A 47 -10.10 -16.01 27.38
CA SER A 47 -10.15 -17.27 26.65
C SER A 47 -8.98 -17.26 25.66
N LYS A 48 -8.22 -18.35 25.56
CA LYS A 48 -7.17 -18.48 24.51
C LYS A 48 -7.72 -18.23 23.10
N GLN A 49 -9.04 -18.34 22.94
CA GLN A 49 -9.78 -17.98 21.74
C GLN A 49 -9.84 -16.46 21.52
N GLU A 50 -10.10 -15.65 22.55
CA GLU A 50 -10.16 -14.18 22.46
C GLU A 50 -8.80 -13.58 22.10
N ILE A 51 -7.71 -14.09 22.68
CA ILE A 51 -6.34 -13.66 22.33
C ILE A 51 -6.03 -13.99 20.86
N LYS A 52 -6.47 -15.17 20.39
CA LYS A 52 -6.27 -15.59 18.99
C LYS A 52 -7.10 -14.76 18.02
N ASP A 53 -8.28 -14.33 18.43
CA ASP A 53 -9.18 -13.50 17.63
C ASP A 53 -8.69 -12.04 17.59
N GLU A 54 -8.19 -11.47 18.70
CA GLU A 54 -7.54 -10.15 18.73
C GLU A 54 -6.25 -10.09 17.88
N HIS A 55 -5.45 -11.16 17.88
CA HIS A 55 -4.27 -11.25 17.00
C HIS A 55 -4.65 -11.29 15.52
N LYS A 56 -5.77 -11.93 15.16
CA LYS A 56 -6.30 -11.91 13.78
C LYS A 56 -6.83 -10.54 13.38
N GLU A 57 -7.44 -9.81 14.32
CA GLU A 57 -8.08 -8.53 14.07
C GLU A 57 -7.05 -7.39 14.00
N SER A 58 -6.00 -7.42 14.83
CA SER A 58 -4.94 -6.40 14.86
C SER A 58 -3.95 -6.48 13.68
N GLU A 59 -3.69 -7.68 13.15
CA GLU A 59 -2.79 -7.82 11.99
C GLU A 59 -3.50 -7.67 10.64
N GLY A 60 -4.84 -7.69 10.62
CA GLY A 60 -5.66 -7.72 9.40
C GLY A 60 -5.44 -9.03 8.61
N SER A 61 -6.52 -9.74 8.28
CA SER A 61 -6.37 -11.00 7.54
C SER A 61 -5.55 -10.78 6.26
N PRO A 62 -4.70 -11.75 5.86
CA PRO A 62 -3.93 -11.66 4.60
C PRO A 62 -4.83 -11.36 3.39
N GLU A 63 -6.07 -11.84 3.43
CA GLU A 63 -7.12 -11.55 2.45
C GLU A 63 -7.51 -10.07 2.43
N LEU A 64 -7.72 -9.44 3.59
CA LEU A 64 -8.01 -8.00 3.70
C LEU A 64 -6.83 -7.14 3.23
N LYS A 65 -5.59 -7.49 3.61
CA LYS A 65 -4.38 -6.82 3.10
C LYS A 65 -4.25 -6.97 1.57
N GLY A 66 -4.52 -8.16 1.05
CA GLY A 66 -4.54 -8.43 -0.39
C GLY A 66 -5.61 -7.60 -1.11
N GLN A 67 -6.83 -7.52 -0.56
CA GLN A 67 -7.92 -6.73 -1.11
C GLN A 67 -7.62 -5.22 -1.08
N ILE A 68 -7.03 -4.70 0.00
CA ILE A 68 -6.61 -3.30 0.08
C ILE A 68 -5.55 -3.00 -0.99
N ARG A 69 -4.54 -3.88 -1.14
CA ARG A 69 -3.49 -3.71 -2.15
C ARG A 69 -4.06 -3.79 -3.57
N ARG A 70 -5.01 -4.70 -3.82
CA ARG A 70 -5.71 -4.79 -5.11
C ARG A 70 -6.53 -3.54 -5.40
N ARG A 71 -7.32 -3.05 -4.43
CA ARG A 71 -8.06 -1.78 -4.59
C ARG A 71 -7.15 -0.59 -4.86
N GLN A 72 -6.02 -0.49 -4.14
CA GLN A 72 -5.03 0.56 -4.39
C GLN A 72 -4.47 0.48 -5.81
N PHE A 73 -4.18 -0.73 -6.30
CA PHE A 73 -3.75 -0.96 -7.66
C PHE A 73 -4.84 -0.62 -8.70
N GLU A 74 -6.09 -1.02 -8.46
CA GLU A 74 -7.23 -0.71 -9.33
C GLU A 74 -7.48 0.80 -9.45
N VAL A 75 -7.36 1.56 -8.35
CA VAL A 75 -7.50 3.02 -8.37
C VAL A 75 -6.37 3.68 -9.19
N LEU A 76 -5.13 3.22 -9.03
CA LEU A 76 -4.00 3.69 -9.83
C LEU A 76 -4.16 3.32 -11.32
N ASN A 77 -4.73 2.15 -11.61
CA ASN A 77 -5.05 1.74 -12.97
C ASN A 77 -6.18 2.59 -13.58
N GLY A 78 -7.15 3.05 -12.79
CA GLY A 78 -8.22 3.92 -13.28
C GLY A 78 -7.72 5.25 -13.85
N SER A 79 -6.85 5.94 -13.13
CA SER A 79 -6.24 7.19 -13.63
C SER A 79 -5.25 6.94 -14.78
N THR A 80 -4.53 5.81 -14.73
CA THR A 80 -3.62 5.41 -15.82
C THR A 80 -4.38 5.09 -17.10
N ARG A 81 -5.53 4.42 -17.02
CA ARG A 81 -6.40 4.12 -18.18
C ARG A 81 -6.83 5.40 -18.88
N GLN A 82 -7.33 6.40 -18.14
CA GLN A 82 -7.72 7.67 -18.73
C GLN A 82 -6.52 8.38 -19.38
N ALA A 83 -5.37 8.39 -18.71
CA ALA A 83 -4.16 8.99 -19.25
C ALA A 83 -3.68 8.31 -20.54
N VAL A 84 -3.76 6.98 -20.62
CA VAL A 84 -3.40 6.21 -21.82
C VAL A 84 -4.39 6.46 -22.95
N ALA A 85 -5.70 6.55 -22.67
CA ALA A 85 -6.71 6.86 -23.69
C ALA A 85 -6.50 8.24 -24.35
N GLU A 86 -5.87 9.20 -23.65
CA GLU A 86 -5.53 10.51 -24.21
C GLU A 86 -4.14 10.55 -24.89
N ALA A 87 -3.37 9.47 -24.83
CA ALA A 87 -2.01 9.45 -25.36
C ALA A 87 -2.01 9.36 -26.89
N SER A 88 -1.09 10.10 -27.51
CA SER A 88 -0.82 10.02 -28.95
C SER A 88 0.12 8.86 -29.27
N VAL A 89 1.06 8.56 -28.37
CA VAL A 89 2.05 7.50 -28.57
C VAL A 89 2.57 7.00 -27.22
N ILE A 90 2.91 5.72 -27.17
CA ILE A 90 3.60 5.10 -26.03
C ILE A 90 5.00 4.65 -26.47
N ILE A 91 6.01 5.09 -25.72
CA ILE A 91 7.41 4.72 -25.93
C ILE A 91 7.82 3.73 -24.85
N THR A 92 8.43 2.62 -25.25
CA THR A 92 8.77 1.53 -24.33
C THR A 92 10.26 1.18 -24.35
N ASN A 93 10.76 0.81 -23.17
CA ASN A 93 11.92 -0.05 -22.99
C ASN A 93 11.37 -1.43 -22.60
N PRO A 94 11.63 -2.49 -23.40
CA PRO A 94 11.04 -3.81 -23.16
C PRO A 94 11.09 -4.21 -21.70
N THR A 95 9.95 -4.73 -21.22
CA THR A 95 9.70 -5.21 -19.85
C THR A 95 9.90 -4.21 -18.70
N HIS A 96 10.67 -3.13 -18.87
CA HIS A 96 11.13 -2.28 -17.77
C HIS A 96 10.45 -0.92 -17.70
N PHE A 97 10.26 -0.21 -18.82
CA PHE A 97 9.71 1.15 -18.80
C PHE A 97 8.67 1.34 -19.90
N ALA A 98 7.60 2.09 -19.58
CA ALA A 98 6.65 2.61 -20.55
C ALA A 98 6.32 4.06 -20.22
N VAL A 99 6.30 4.90 -21.25
CA VAL A 99 5.98 6.32 -21.15
C VAL A 99 4.95 6.66 -22.20
N ALA A 100 3.80 7.17 -21.77
CA ALA A 100 2.72 7.64 -22.62
C ALA A 100 2.85 9.16 -22.81
N LEU A 101 2.85 9.60 -24.07
CA LEU A 101 2.98 10.99 -24.46
C LEU A 101 1.71 11.45 -25.16
N ARG A 102 1.30 12.68 -24.85
CA ARG A 102 0.23 13.39 -25.55
C ARG A 102 0.78 14.62 -26.23
N TYR A 103 0.36 14.82 -27.47
CA TYR A 103 0.55 16.09 -28.15
C TYR A 103 -0.68 16.41 -29.01
N LYS A 104 -1.39 17.46 -28.63
CA LYS A 104 -2.52 18.01 -29.40
C LYS A 104 -2.10 19.31 -30.10
N PRO A 105 -1.92 19.31 -31.44
CA PRO A 105 -1.57 20.52 -32.18
C PRO A 105 -2.57 21.67 -31.90
N GLY A 106 -2.05 22.87 -31.63
CA GLY A 106 -2.87 24.04 -31.31
C GLY A 106 -3.40 24.10 -29.87
N VAL A 107 -3.18 23.07 -29.05
CA VAL A 107 -3.57 23.03 -27.63
C VAL A 107 -2.33 22.91 -26.74
N ASP A 108 -1.53 21.87 -26.97
CA ASP A 108 -0.31 21.64 -26.19
C ASP A 108 0.86 22.43 -26.81
N ALA A 109 1.54 23.24 -26.00
CA ALA A 109 2.73 23.98 -26.44
C ALA A 109 3.92 23.07 -26.77
N ALA A 110 3.98 21.91 -26.11
CA ALA A 110 5.00 20.88 -26.28
C ALA A 110 4.44 19.52 -25.82
N PRO A 111 5.06 18.39 -26.23
CA PRO A 111 4.61 17.07 -25.81
C PRO A 111 4.60 16.90 -24.28
N VAL A 112 3.50 16.36 -23.75
CA VAL A 112 3.29 16.16 -22.30
C VAL A 112 3.34 14.67 -21.98
N VAL A 113 4.03 14.32 -20.90
CA VAL A 113 4.00 12.97 -20.34
C VAL A 113 2.69 12.79 -19.59
N VAL A 114 1.77 11.98 -20.11
CA VAL A 114 0.46 11.74 -19.47
C VAL A 114 0.50 10.59 -18.48
N ALA A 115 1.28 9.55 -18.77
CA ALA A 115 1.55 8.45 -17.86
C ALA A 115 2.99 7.96 -18.03
N ARG A 116 3.58 7.44 -16.96
CA ARG A 116 4.86 6.73 -17.01
C ARG A 116 4.91 5.68 -15.92
N GLY A 117 5.59 4.57 -16.17
CA GLY A 117 5.70 3.48 -15.20
C GLY A 117 6.92 2.60 -15.45
N CYS A 118 7.32 1.90 -14.39
CA CYS A 118 8.28 0.80 -14.47
C CYS A 118 7.60 -0.54 -14.17
N ASP A 119 8.21 -1.62 -14.67
CA ASP A 119 7.83 -3.03 -14.44
C ASP A 119 6.32 -3.30 -14.55
N ALA A 120 5.62 -3.53 -13.43
CA ALA A 120 4.19 -3.84 -13.41
C ALA A 120 3.33 -2.69 -13.97
N ILE A 121 3.68 -1.44 -13.69
CA ILE A 121 2.96 -0.27 -14.23
C ILE A 121 3.26 -0.16 -15.72
N ALA A 122 4.49 -0.43 -16.15
CA ALA A 122 4.85 -0.45 -17.57
C ALA A 122 4.08 -1.53 -18.33
N ALA A 123 3.87 -2.70 -17.72
CA ALA A 123 3.03 -3.76 -18.29
C ALA A 123 1.58 -3.33 -18.43
N SER A 124 1.00 -2.71 -17.39
CA SER A 124 -0.36 -2.19 -17.45
C SER A 124 -0.54 -1.11 -18.52
N ILE A 125 0.44 -0.21 -18.70
CA ILE A 125 0.38 0.83 -19.75
C ILE A 125 0.36 0.20 -21.14
N ARG A 126 1.12 -0.88 -21.38
CA ARG A 126 1.10 -1.60 -22.67
C ARG A 126 -0.22 -2.31 -22.92
N GLU A 127 -0.77 -2.98 -21.92
CA GLU A 127 -2.08 -3.62 -22.01
C GLU A 127 -3.18 -2.60 -22.32
N LEU A 128 -3.16 -1.45 -21.65
CA LEU A 128 -4.08 -0.35 -21.92
C LEU A 128 -3.86 0.27 -23.31
N ALA A 129 -2.64 0.25 -23.85
CA ALA A 129 -2.35 0.71 -25.20
C ALA A 129 -3.09 -0.14 -26.24
N ASP A 130 -3.01 -1.47 -26.07
CA ASP A 130 -3.67 -2.44 -26.94
C ASP A 130 -5.20 -2.30 -26.85
N GLU A 131 -5.75 -2.09 -25.65
CA GLU A 131 -7.18 -1.82 -25.44
C GLU A 131 -7.67 -0.54 -26.15
N ASN A 132 -6.86 0.52 -26.15
CA ASN A 132 -7.24 1.84 -26.69
C ASN A 132 -6.77 2.07 -28.14
N GLY A 133 -6.04 1.13 -28.73
CA GLY A 133 -5.48 1.27 -30.08
C GLY A 133 -4.39 2.34 -30.19
N VAL A 134 -3.66 2.62 -29.10
CA VAL A 134 -2.59 3.63 -29.08
C VAL A 134 -1.30 3.03 -29.63
N ALA A 135 -0.60 3.74 -30.52
CA ALA A 135 0.64 3.27 -31.11
C ALA A 135 1.74 3.06 -30.05
N VAL A 136 2.33 1.85 -30.03
CA VAL A 136 3.44 1.49 -29.14
C VAL A 136 4.73 1.38 -29.95
N LEU A 137 5.74 2.16 -29.59
CA LEU A 137 7.04 2.17 -30.24
C LEU A 137 8.15 1.83 -29.25
N GLN A 138 9.09 1.01 -29.68
CA GLN A 138 10.18 0.53 -28.84
C GLN A 138 11.43 1.36 -29.09
N TYR A 139 11.72 2.27 -28.16
CA TYR A 139 12.95 3.06 -28.14
C TYR A 139 13.51 3.06 -26.71
N PRO A 140 14.31 2.05 -26.32
CA PRO A 140 14.74 1.85 -24.94
C PRO A 140 15.47 3.06 -24.33
N ASP A 141 16.33 3.71 -25.11
CA ASP A 141 17.12 4.86 -24.67
C ASP A 141 16.22 6.07 -24.41
N LEU A 142 15.29 6.34 -25.34
CA LEU A 142 14.35 7.44 -25.22
C LEU A 142 13.35 7.19 -24.09
N ALA A 143 12.86 5.97 -23.92
CA ALA A 143 11.98 5.59 -22.82
C ALA A 143 12.64 5.86 -21.46
N ARG A 144 13.91 5.44 -21.29
CA ARG A 144 14.69 5.69 -20.07
C ARG A 144 14.90 7.19 -19.86
N ALA A 145 15.33 7.89 -20.90
CA ALA A 145 15.56 9.33 -20.85
C ALA A 145 14.32 10.08 -20.36
N ILE A 146 13.17 9.88 -21.02
CA ILE A 146 11.94 10.57 -20.62
C ILE A 146 11.51 10.15 -19.22
N TYR A 147 11.61 8.87 -18.88
CA TYR A 147 11.21 8.36 -17.56
C TYR A 147 11.98 9.03 -16.41
N PHE A 148 13.29 9.25 -16.58
CA PHE A 148 14.14 9.84 -15.54
C PHE A 148 14.15 11.38 -15.56
N THR A 149 13.85 12.02 -16.69
CA THR A 149 13.90 13.48 -16.80
C THR A 149 12.55 14.19 -16.62
N SER A 150 11.43 13.49 -16.80
CA SER A 150 10.09 14.09 -16.85
C SER A 150 9.05 13.29 -16.06
N ARG A 151 8.22 13.97 -15.26
CA ARG A 151 7.13 13.32 -14.49
C ARG A 151 5.80 13.32 -15.27
N ALA A 152 4.86 12.47 -14.86
CA ALA A 152 3.50 12.53 -15.39
C ALA A 152 2.86 13.90 -15.09
N GLY A 153 2.14 14.44 -16.06
CA GLY A 153 1.60 15.81 -16.08
C GLY A 153 2.59 16.89 -16.51
N GLN A 154 3.86 16.57 -16.75
CA GLN A 154 4.88 17.55 -17.15
C GLN A 154 5.18 17.49 -18.64
N ILE A 155 5.62 18.62 -19.17
CA ILE A 155 6.23 18.70 -20.49
C ILE A 155 7.52 17.87 -20.49
N VAL A 156 7.80 17.22 -21.62
CA VAL A 156 9.05 16.48 -21.83
C VAL A 156 10.26 17.42 -21.62
N ASN A 157 11.40 16.90 -21.20
CA ASN A 157 12.61 17.71 -21.10
C ASN A 157 13.00 18.30 -22.47
N GLU A 158 13.40 19.58 -22.49
CA GLU A 158 13.73 20.30 -23.73
C GLU A 158 14.81 19.59 -24.57
N GLY A 159 15.78 18.94 -23.93
CA GLY A 159 16.82 18.17 -24.62
C GLY A 159 16.29 16.98 -25.42
N LEU A 160 15.07 16.51 -25.11
CA LEU A 160 14.43 15.37 -25.79
C LEU A 160 13.38 15.79 -26.81
N PHE A 161 13.14 17.10 -27.00
CA PHE A 161 12.10 17.59 -27.90
C PHE A 161 12.27 17.12 -29.34
N MET A 162 13.49 17.14 -29.88
CA MET A 162 13.75 16.69 -31.25
C MET A 162 13.46 15.20 -31.43
N ALA A 163 13.88 14.38 -30.46
CA ALA A 163 13.66 12.94 -30.47
C ALA A 163 12.15 12.63 -30.41
N VAL A 164 11.43 13.28 -29.50
CA VAL A 164 9.97 13.09 -29.35
C VAL A 164 9.20 13.63 -30.55
N ALA A 165 9.56 14.78 -31.10
CA ALA A 165 8.91 15.35 -32.29
C ALA A 165 9.04 14.40 -33.50
N THR A 166 10.21 13.77 -33.66
CA THR A 166 10.45 12.78 -34.73
C THR A 166 9.56 11.55 -34.57
N VAL A 167 9.39 11.07 -33.33
CA VAL A 167 8.48 9.96 -33.01
C VAL A 167 7.02 10.33 -33.32
N LEU A 168 6.56 11.49 -32.85
CA LEU A 168 5.20 11.97 -33.09
C LEU A 168 4.93 12.17 -34.59
N ALA A 169 5.86 12.77 -35.32
CA ALA A 169 5.76 12.93 -36.77
C ALA A 169 5.62 11.59 -37.50
N PHE A 170 6.36 10.57 -37.06
CA PHE A 170 6.21 9.22 -37.60
C PHE A 170 4.81 8.65 -37.33
N VAL A 171 4.30 8.75 -36.09
CA VAL A 171 2.95 8.27 -35.75
C VAL A 171 1.89 8.96 -36.60
N PHE A 172 1.93 10.28 -36.74
CA PHE A 172 0.99 11.01 -37.60
C PHE A 172 1.06 10.59 -39.08
N ARG A 173 2.24 10.24 -39.60
CA ARG A 173 2.36 9.72 -40.98
C ARG A 173 1.77 8.32 -41.11
N VAL A 174 1.95 7.46 -40.12
CA VAL A 174 1.36 6.11 -40.09
C VAL A 174 -0.16 6.20 -40.02
N GLU A 175 -0.71 7.04 -39.14
CA GLU A 175 -2.17 7.27 -39.03
C GLU A 175 -2.78 7.77 -40.34
N ASN A 176 -2.09 8.67 -41.05
CA ASN A 176 -2.51 9.18 -42.36
C ASN A 176 -2.24 8.22 -43.54
N LYS A 177 -1.82 6.97 -43.27
CA LYS A 177 -1.45 5.96 -44.28
C LYS A 177 -0.36 6.42 -45.26
N MET A 178 0.48 7.36 -44.83
CA MET A 178 1.59 7.90 -45.62
C MET A 178 2.93 7.20 -45.33
N ALA A 179 2.98 6.37 -44.28
CA ALA A 179 4.15 5.60 -43.88
C ALA A 179 3.74 4.20 -43.44
N THR A 180 4.62 3.23 -43.62
CA THR A 180 4.45 1.86 -43.12
C THR A 180 5.34 1.64 -41.90
N GLU A 181 5.10 0.57 -41.16
CA GLU A 181 5.90 0.19 -39.99
C GLU A 181 7.40 0.01 -40.29
N MET A 182 7.78 -0.19 -41.57
CA MET A 182 9.18 -0.23 -42.02
C MET A 182 9.87 1.14 -42.04
N ASP A 183 9.13 2.25 -42.01
CA ASP A 183 9.66 3.61 -42.10
C ASP A 183 9.99 4.22 -40.73
N ARG A 184 10.21 3.38 -39.70
CA ARG A 184 10.50 3.83 -38.34
C ARG A 184 11.76 4.70 -38.32
N PRO A 185 11.69 5.92 -37.78
CA PRO A 185 12.84 6.81 -37.75
C PRO A 185 13.92 6.27 -36.80
N PHE A 186 15.19 6.47 -37.18
CA PHE A 186 16.27 6.32 -36.23
C PHE A 186 16.25 7.50 -35.26
N ILE A 187 16.15 7.22 -33.96
CA ILE A 187 16.06 8.25 -32.93
C ILE A 187 17.36 8.30 -32.14
N THR A 188 18.05 9.44 -32.22
CA THR A 188 19.25 9.70 -31.42
C THR A 188 18.88 10.45 -30.15
N VAL A 189 19.20 9.88 -28.99
CA VAL A 189 19.12 10.57 -27.70
C VAL A 189 20.46 11.26 -27.42
N PRO A 190 20.47 12.56 -27.04
CA PRO A 190 21.68 13.28 -26.63
C PRO A 190 22.46 12.53 -25.54
N GLU A 191 23.79 12.55 -25.60
CA GLU A 191 24.64 11.76 -24.68
C GLU A 191 24.40 12.12 -23.21
N ASP A 192 24.23 13.40 -22.91
CA ASP A 192 23.97 13.93 -21.56
C ASP A 192 22.61 13.52 -20.95
N MET A 193 21.74 12.95 -21.79
CA MET A 193 20.38 12.47 -21.48
C MET A 193 20.24 10.95 -21.67
N ARG A 194 21.34 10.21 -21.80
CA ARG A 194 21.32 8.75 -21.78
C ARG A 194 21.40 8.26 -20.34
N PHE A 195 20.45 7.43 -19.93
CA PHE A 195 20.38 6.88 -18.58
C PHE A 195 20.39 5.36 -18.63
N ASP A 196 21.11 4.70 -17.73
CA ASP A 196 21.07 3.25 -17.53
C ASP A 196 19.74 2.78 -16.91
N ALA A 197 19.60 1.48 -16.62
CA ALA A 197 18.39 0.94 -15.97
C ALA A 197 18.21 1.43 -14.52
N ASN A 198 19.28 1.91 -13.87
CA ASN A 198 19.28 2.41 -12.50
C ASN A 198 19.11 3.94 -12.41
N GLY A 199 19.06 4.64 -13.55
CA GLY A 199 18.97 6.10 -13.62
C GLY A 199 20.32 6.83 -13.53
N GLN A 200 21.44 6.13 -13.71
CA GLN A 200 22.77 6.75 -13.84
C GLN A 200 23.03 7.19 -15.28
N LYS A 201 23.67 8.34 -15.46
CA LYS A 201 24.02 8.85 -16.79
C LYS A 201 25.12 7.98 -17.43
N GLN A 202 24.98 7.68 -18.72
CA GLN A 202 25.96 6.95 -19.53
C GLN A 202 26.92 7.89 -20.25
#